data_AF-A0AAU1Z448-F1
#
_entry.id   AF-A0AAU1Z448-F1
#
_cell.length_a   1.000
_cell.length_b   1.000
_cell.length_c   1.000
_cell.angle_alpha   90.00
_cell.angle_beta   90.00
_cell.angle_gamma   90.00
#
_symmetry.space_group_name_H-M   'P 1'
#
loop_
_entity.id
_entity.type
_entity.pdbx_description
1 polymer ?
#
loop_
_entity_poly.entity_id
_entity_poly.type
_entity_poly.pdbx_seq_one_letter_code
_entity_poly.pdbx_strand_id
1 'polypeptide(L)'
;MAVVLGLAWAVLPLQMSWVGLAAGLVVSAVTHAFFDRRWPVRWLLQHTGSPDFAELRAAGLNGMYLTDQALHQTALLVSALLITLV
;
A
#
# COMPACT_ATOMS: atom_id res chain seq x y z
N MET A 1 0.71 -3.23 -12.21
CA MET A 1 -0.18 -4.15 -11.47
C MET A 1 -0.67 -5.32 -12.34
N ALA A 2 -1.45 -5.07 -13.40
CA ALA A 2 -2.11 -6.14 -14.17
C ALA A 2 -1.17 -7.22 -14.72
N VAL A 3 0.00 -6.84 -15.27
CA VAL A 3 1.00 -7.80 -15.75
C VAL A 3 1.51 -8.71 -14.62
N VAL A 4 1.82 -8.14 -13.46
CA VAL A 4 2.32 -8.90 -12.30
C VAL A 4 1.24 -9.83 -11.75
N LEU A 5 -0.02 -9.38 -11.70
CA LEU A 5 -1.16 -10.24 -11.32
C LEU A 5 -1.38 -11.39 -12.32
N GLY A 6 -1.31 -11.11 -13.62
CA GLY A 6 -1.41 -12.14 -14.65
C GLY A 6 -0.28 -13.17 -14.57
N LEU A 7 0.95 -12.72 -14.29
CA LEU A 7 2.07 -13.62 -14.04
C LEU A 7 1.84 -14.46 -12.78
N ALA A 8 1.44 -13.84 -11.67
CA ALA A 8 1.14 -14.55 -10.42
C ALA A 8 0.06 -15.62 -10.63
N TRP A 9 -1.01 -15.31 -11.37
CA TRP A 9 -2.05 -16.27 -11.73
C TRP A 9 -1.54 -17.42 -12.62
N ALA A 10 -0.60 -17.13 -13.53
CA ALA A 10 -0.06 -18.13 -14.45
C ALA A 10 0.96 -19.08 -13.80
N VAL A 11 1.73 -18.62 -12.80
CA VAL A 11 2.88 -19.37 -12.26
C VAL A 11 2.72 -19.84 -10.82
N LEU A 12 1.81 -19.23 -10.05
CA LEU A 12 1.58 -19.61 -8.65
C LEU A 12 0.30 -20.44 -8.53
N PRO A 13 0.28 -21.49 -7.69
CA PRO A 13 -0.92 -22.29 -7.45
C PRO A 13 -1.88 -21.57 -6.49
N LEU A 14 -2.23 -20.33 -6.79
CA LEU A 14 -3.12 -19.49 -5.99
C LEU A 14 -4.53 -19.51 -6.59
N GLN A 15 -5.53 -19.76 -5.76
CA GLN A 15 -6.92 -19.52 -6.14
C GLN A 15 -7.20 -18.02 -6.05
N MET A 16 -7.76 -17.47 -7.13
CA MET A 16 -8.18 -16.07 -7.19
C MET A 16 -9.63 -16.04 -7.64
N SER A 17 -10.54 -15.64 -6.75
CA SER A 17 -11.92 -15.41 -7.14
C SER A 17 -12.06 -14.03 -7.82
N TRP A 18 -13.08 -13.86 -8.66
CA TRP A 18 -13.39 -12.55 -9.23
C TRP A 18 -13.77 -11.51 -8.16
N VAL A 19 -14.38 -11.97 -7.06
CA VAL A 19 -14.77 -11.12 -5.93
C VAL A 19 -13.53 -10.63 -5.18
N GLY A 20 -12.61 -11.53 -4.84
CA GLY A 20 -11.33 -11.20 -4.21
C GLY A 20 -10.48 -10.30 -5.10
N LEU A 21 -10.45 -10.55 -6.41
CA LEU A 21 -9.76 -9.70 -7.39
C LEU A 21 -10.30 -8.27 -7.38
N ALA A 22 -11.63 -8.12 -7.47
CA ALA A 22 -12.27 -6.81 -7.44
C ALA A 22 -12.01 -6.09 -6.10
N ALA A 23 -12.16 -6.80 -4.97
CA ALA A 23 -11.94 -6.24 -3.64
C ALA A 23 -10.49 -5.75 -3.46
N GLY A 24 -9.50 -6.55 -3.82
CA GLY A 24 -8.09 -6.17 -3.73
C GLY A 24 -7.73 -4.98 -4.62
N LEU A 25 -8.24 -4.94 -5.85
CA LEU A 25 -8.01 -3.80 -6.75
C LEU A 25 -8.65 -2.51 -6.24
N VAL A 26 -9.88 -2.58 -5.70
CA VAL A 26 -10.56 -1.42 -5.09
C VAL A 26 -9.77 -0.93 -3.88
N VAL A 27 -9.36 -1.81 -2.98
CA VAL A 27 -8.54 -1.43 -1.81
C VAL A 27 -7.24 -0.79 -2.24
N SER A 28 -6.53 -1.37 -3.21
CA SER A 28 -5.28 -0.81 -3.75
C SER A 28 -5.51 0.60 -4.32
N ALA A 29 -6.53 0.79 -5.16
CA ALA A 29 -6.80 2.08 -5.78
C ALA A 29 -7.19 3.16 -4.76
N VAL A 30 -8.07 2.82 -3.81
CA VAL A 30 -8.55 3.76 -2.78
C VAL A 30 -7.41 4.16 -1.84
N THR A 31 -6.63 3.20 -1.35
CA THR A 31 -5.50 3.49 -0.44
C THR A 31 -4.42 4.31 -1.14
N HIS A 32 -4.08 4.00 -2.39
CA HIS A 32 -3.13 4.80 -3.18
C HIS A 32 -3.63 6.24 -3.34
N ALA A 33 -4.86 6.42 -3.81
CA ALA A 33 -5.45 7.74 -3.99
C ALA A 33 -5.56 8.54 -2.68
N PHE A 34 -5.72 7.86 -1.55
CA PHE A 34 -5.77 8.46 -0.23
C PHE A 34 -4.36 8.88 0.25
N PHE A 35 -3.38 7.99 0.20
CA PHE A 35 -2.01 8.27 0.68
C PHE A 35 -1.27 9.31 -0.17
N ASP A 36 -1.52 9.35 -1.49
CA ASP A 36 -0.96 10.35 -2.41
C ASP A 36 -1.32 11.80 -2.04
N ARG A 37 -2.35 12.00 -1.22
CA ARG A 37 -2.70 13.32 -0.68
C ARG A 37 -1.69 13.82 0.36
N ARG A 38 -0.77 12.97 0.83
CA ARG A 38 0.33 13.21 1.79
C ARG A 38 -0.10 13.64 3.20
N TRP A 39 -1.20 14.37 3.35
CA TRP A 39 -1.72 14.75 4.66
C TRP A 39 -2.07 13.54 5.53
N PRO A 40 -2.57 12.38 5.03
CA PRO A 40 -2.85 11.24 5.90
C PRO A 40 -1.57 10.64 6.49
N VAL A 41 -0.50 10.57 5.68
CA VAL A 41 0.82 10.07 6.12
C VAL A 41 1.38 10.98 7.22
N ARG A 42 1.29 12.30 7.02
CA ARG A 42 1.72 13.28 8.03
C ARG A 42 0.88 13.18 9.30
N TRP A 43 -0.45 13.10 9.16
CA TRP A 43 -1.36 12.93 10.28
C TRP A 43 -1.00 11.70 11.09
N LEU A 44 -0.76 10.56 10.43
CA LEU A 44 -0.36 9.31 11.08
C LEU A 44 0.89 9.53 11.93
N LEU A 45 1.98 10.03 11.34
CA LEU A 45 3.25 10.26 12.06
C LEU A 45 3.09 11.22 13.25
N GLN A 46 2.28 12.27 13.10
CA GLN A 46 2.01 13.22 14.18
C GLN A 46 1.21 12.59 15.33
N HIS A 47 0.31 11.65 15.05
CA HIS A 47 -0.58 11.04 16.04
C HIS A 47 -0.08 9.71 16.59
N THR A 48 0.92 9.08 15.96
CA THR A 48 1.57 7.84 16.43
C THR A 48 2.92 8.07 17.10
N GLY A 49 3.26 9.33 17.42
CA GLY A 49 4.44 9.67 18.22
C GLY A 49 5.74 9.82 17.42
N SER A 50 5.66 10.06 16.11
CA SER A 50 6.83 10.29 15.23
C SER A 50 6.79 11.66 14.51
N PRO A 51 6.47 12.79 15.19
CA PRO A 51 6.36 14.09 14.52
C PRO A 51 7.68 14.56 13.90
N ASP A 52 8.82 14.33 14.56
CA ASP A 52 10.14 14.73 14.03
C ASP A 52 10.51 13.96 12.77
N PHE A 53 10.06 12.70 12.67
CA PHE A 53 10.25 11.90 11.47
C PHE A 53 9.42 12.45 10.28
N ALA A 54 8.27 13.07 10.54
CA ALA A 54 7.47 13.72 9.50
C ALA A 54 8.15 14.96 8.88
N GLU A 55 9.15 15.52 9.56
CA GLU A 55 9.95 16.66 9.09
C GLU A 55 11.36 16.26 8.62
N LEU A 56 11.78 14.99 8.82
CA LEU A 56 13.08 14.49 8.38
C LEU A 56 13.28 14.65 6.86
N ARG A 57 14.30 15.42 6.46
CA ARG A 57 14.73 15.67 5.07
C ARG A 57 16.25 15.84 4.94
N ALA A 58 17.03 15.04 5.67
CA ALA A 58 18.48 15.18 5.77
C ALA A 58 19.20 13.85 5.52
N ALA A 59 20.50 13.92 5.18
CA ALA A 59 21.37 12.76 4.98
C ALA A 59 20.82 11.72 3.97
N GLY A 60 20.13 12.18 2.92
CA GLY A 60 19.52 11.31 1.91
C GLY A 60 18.21 10.63 2.35
N LEU A 61 17.72 10.93 3.56
CA LEU A 61 16.46 10.39 4.07
C LEU A 61 15.33 11.40 3.97
N ASN A 62 14.12 10.89 3.74
CA ASN A 62 12.89 11.66 3.77
C ASN A 62 11.81 10.84 4.48
N GLY A 63 11.49 11.21 5.72
CA GLY A 63 10.61 10.39 6.57
C GLY A 63 9.18 10.29 6.02
N MET A 64 8.65 11.37 5.45
CA MET A 64 7.37 11.35 4.75
C MET A 64 7.35 10.37 3.57
N TYR A 65 8.40 10.39 2.74
CA TYR A 65 8.52 9.47 1.60
C TYR A 65 8.66 8.01 2.04
N LEU A 66 9.50 7.74 3.03
CA LEU A 66 9.71 6.38 3.53
C LEU A 66 8.43 5.80 4.16
N THR A 67 7.71 6.63 4.92
CA THR A 67 6.44 6.22 5.53
C THR A 67 5.38 5.98 4.48
N ASP A 68 5.31 6.86 3.47
CA ASP A 68 4.43 6.69 2.32
C ASP A 68 4.69 5.35 1.59
N GLN A 69 5.96 5.01 1.33
CA GLN A 69 6.32 3.72 0.72
C GLN A 69 5.89 2.52 1.59
N ALA A 70 6.12 2.59 2.90
CA ALA A 70 5.72 1.53 3.82
C ALA A 70 4.20 1.33 3.85
N LEU A 71 3.42 2.43 3.84
CA LEU A 71 1.96 2.37 3.78
C LEU A 71 1.46 1.78 2.46
N HIS A 72 2.09 2.15 1.33
CA HIS A 72 1.78 1.56 0.03
C HIS A 72 2.07 0.05 0.00
N GLN A 73 3.22 -0.38 0.51
CA GLN A 73 3.55 -1.81 0.61
C GLN A 73 2.55 -2.57 1.50
N THR A 74 2.13 -1.96 2.60
CA THR A 74 1.11 -2.53 3.50
C THR A 74 -0.23 -2.68 2.78
N ALA A 75 -0.66 -1.67 2.03
CA ALA A 75 -1.88 -1.73 1.24
C ALA A 75 -1.81 -2.80 0.13
N LEU A 76 -0.65 -2.97 -0.51
CA LEU A 76 -0.43 -4.05 -1.47
C LEU A 76 -0.52 -5.43 -0.82
N LEU A 77 0.00 -5.60 0.40
CA LEU A 77 -0.14 -6.84 1.16
C LEU A 77 -1.61 -7.14 1.47
N VAL A 78 -2.37 -6.16 1.98
CA VAL A 78 -3.82 -6.32 2.23
C VAL A 78 -4.55 -6.67 0.93
N SER A 79 -4.22 -6.01 -0.17
CA SER A 79 -4.81 -6.30 -1.48
C SER A 79 -4.50 -7.73 -1.93
N ALA A 80 -3.27 -8.20 -1.78
CA ALA A 80 -2.88 -9.57 -2.11
C ALA A 80 -3.66 -10.59 -1.27
N LEU A 81 -3.80 -10.36 0.03
CA LEU A 81 -4.59 -11.23 0.92
C LEU A 81 -6.04 -11.31 0.47
N LEU A 82 -6.68 -10.17 0.16
CA LEU A 82 -8.06 -10.14 -0.35
C LEU A 82 -8.21 -10.91 -1.67
N ILE A 83 -7.23 -10.79 -2.57
CA ILE A 83 -7.24 -11.51 -3.86
C ILE A 83 -7.18 -13.03 -3.66
N THR A 84 -6.45 -13.50 -2.65
CA THR A 84 -6.17 -14.93 -2.46
C THR A 84 -7.03 -15.63 -1.41
N LEU A 85 -7.74 -14.89 -0.55
CA LEU A 85 -8.50 -15.46 0.58
C LEU A 85 -10.02 -15.31 0.44
N VAL A 86 -10.49 -14.50 -0.51
CA VAL A 86 -11.92 -14.24 -0.78
C VAL A 86 -12.31 -14.85 -2.11
#